data_AF-A0A8S3UC17-F1
#
_entry.id   AF-A0A8S3UC17-F1
#
_cell.length_a   1.000
_cell.length_b   1.000
_cell.length_c   1.000
_cell.angle_alpha   90.00
_cell.angle_beta   90.00
_cell.angle_gamma   90.00
#
_symmetry.space_group_name_H-M   'P 1'
#
loop_
_entity.id
_entity.type
_entity.pdbx_description
1 polymer ?
#
loop_
_entity_poly.entity_id
_entity_poly.type
_entity_poly.pdbx_seq_one_letter_code
_entity_poly.pdbx_strand_id
1 'polypeptide(L)'
;MVSSKVLNQVQVLCRQIRNSPDIFGNIQVILVGDFYQLPPVSNELYGDPGNLCFRLPWFESYFPHKINLHIVHRQDEHNLITCINELEVGDPSDESVAFLQSLNRPLQDEAGSVQLFARNIDVDMFNYNKLNQIQGELQTYHSVDEGSAHYINKFLAPKNLGLKVGCPVMLIKNLSDVLVNGVRGIAVQLHNKSVDVNFKIGEKIVTANIGAEIFSTYDPVGKIIIAKRIQLPLKLAYALTIHKAQGMSLENVTVNCQHSVQPGQLGVAVGRAVSVNGLKVVNFKKHLCKKHPGYVLNFYESFSVGELNQDLTCCRNKTQLEKLSYSETESASSDSDACSKTFEKDFIDFDNDSDFSDSEIEKLEFLDTILTDDNQKVFSTDPLPSKLAFDNVLLEFLDTPAEEQILYFKELILKNFNLFNDWFDQQASIIDDIGLNCFPEDKDKYTQKHRNDFFIKFNKHINSEEYECSTSVLLKKYELQELKGPAYRLLTSVLFYIERKFFETLSSHLHLTSPEPLPKPSLTQELDPAGKGKIRYISGYVIAKLKHNLSQKIRNSLFAKGKEKELKDLQNKMNILNSMCCTFGELVDVSTDKTSLDEIKRKQNQREGTNKYF
;
A
#
# COMPACT_ATOMS: atom_id res chain seq x y z
N MET A 1 -5.13 16.69 6.52
CA MET A 1 -4.32 15.48 6.83
C MET A 1 -4.61 14.80 8.18
N VAL A 2 -5.32 15.40 9.16
CA VAL A 2 -5.70 14.67 10.40
C VAL A 2 -6.94 13.80 10.15
N SER A 3 -6.86 12.51 10.47
CA SER A 3 -7.98 11.58 10.30
C SER A 3 -9.01 11.67 11.42
N SER A 4 -10.21 11.17 11.17
CA SER A 4 -11.27 11.04 12.18
C SER A 4 -10.84 10.18 13.36
N LYS A 5 -10.12 9.08 13.10
CA LYS A 5 -9.61 8.18 14.14
C LYS A 5 -8.62 8.89 15.06
N VAL A 6 -7.64 9.60 14.50
CA VAL A 6 -6.64 10.34 15.28
C VAL A 6 -7.30 11.45 16.10
N LEU A 7 -8.18 12.26 15.48
CA LEU A 7 -8.85 13.34 16.21
C LEU A 7 -9.73 12.79 17.36
N ASN A 8 -10.41 11.66 17.13
CA ASN A 8 -11.21 11.01 18.16
C ASN A 8 -10.35 10.45 19.30
N GLN A 9 -9.20 9.88 19.01
CA GLN A 9 -8.27 9.42 20.05
C GLN A 9 -7.75 10.58 20.89
N VAL A 10 -7.40 11.71 20.27
CA VAL A 10 -6.95 12.91 20.99
C VAL A 10 -8.04 13.40 21.94
N GLN A 11 -9.30 13.51 21.50
CA GLN A 11 -10.36 13.99 22.40
C GLN A 11 -10.63 13.03 23.57
N VAL A 12 -10.57 11.72 23.34
CA VAL A 12 -10.69 10.71 24.41
C VAL A 12 -9.54 10.82 25.41
N LEU A 13 -8.31 10.98 24.94
CA LEU A 13 -7.15 11.16 25.81
C LEU A 13 -7.27 12.43 26.65
N CYS A 14 -7.70 13.54 26.06
CA CYS A 14 -7.92 14.78 26.81
C CYS A 14 -9.00 14.62 27.90
N ARG A 15 -10.09 13.89 27.62
CA ARG A 15 -11.11 13.55 28.62
C ARG A 15 -10.53 12.77 29.80
N GLN A 16 -9.76 11.73 29.49
CA GLN A 16 -9.15 10.85 30.50
C GLN A 16 -8.12 11.61 31.35
N ILE A 17 -7.20 12.34 30.73
CA ILE A 17 -6.13 13.08 31.43
C ILE A 17 -6.73 14.16 32.33
N ARG A 18 -7.81 14.82 31.88
CA ARG A 18 -8.45 15.91 32.62
C ARG A 18 -9.58 15.46 33.53
N ASN A 19 -9.88 14.17 33.57
CA ASN A 19 -11.00 13.59 34.30
C ASN A 19 -12.31 14.36 34.06
N SER A 20 -12.63 14.63 32.80
CA SER A 20 -13.80 15.41 32.39
C SER A 20 -14.62 14.64 31.35
N PRO A 21 -15.96 14.65 31.44
CA PRO A 21 -16.83 14.01 30.46
C PRO A 21 -16.96 14.82 29.16
N ASP A 22 -16.55 16.09 29.14
CA ASP A 22 -16.71 17.00 28.01
C ASP A 22 -15.76 16.64 26.87
N ILE A 23 -16.14 16.85 25.60
CA ILE A 23 -15.23 16.61 24.46
C ILE A 23 -13.94 17.44 24.67
N PHE A 24 -12.78 16.81 24.40
CA PHE A 24 -11.45 17.36 24.69
C PHE A 24 -11.21 17.74 26.17
N GLY A 25 -12.00 17.25 27.11
CA GLY A 25 -11.90 17.63 28.52
C GLY A 25 -12.12 19.13 28.76
N ASN A 26 -13.01 19.75 27.98
CA ASN A 26 -13.33 21.19 28.01
C ASN A 26 -12.15 22.11 27.62
N ILE A 27 -11.18 21.60 26.86
CA ILE A 27 -10.14 22.43 26.22
C ILE A 27 -10.76 23.22 25.07
N GLN A 28 -10.48 24.51 24.98
CA GLN A 28 -10.77 25.29 23.78
C GLN A 28 -9.88 24.81 22.63
N VAL A 29 -10.49 24.29 21.56
CA VAL A 29 -9.77 23.79 20.39
C VAL A 29 -9.99 24.74 19.22
N ILE A 30 -8.91 25.14 18.56
CA ILE A 30 -8.93 25.91 17.31
C ILE A 30 -8.37 25.00 16.23
N LEU A 31 -9.18 24.69 15.22
CA LEU A 31 -8.74 23.94 14.04
C LEU A 31 -8.48 24.91 12.90
N VAL A 32 -7.30 24.80 12.30
CA VAL A 32 -6.91 25.55 11.11
C VAL A 32 -6.46 24.55 10.06
N GLY A 33 -7.01 24.64 8.87
CA GLY A 33 -6.68 23.74 7.78
C GLY A 33 -7.61 23.89 6.61
N ASP A 34 -7.36 23.07 5.60
CA ASP A 34 -8.09 23.08 4.34
C ASP A 34 -8.27 21.65 3.84
N PHE A 35 -9.52 21.23 3.73
CA PHE A 35 -9.95 19.92 3.26
C PHE A 35 -10.01 19.82 1.73
N TYR A 36 -9.89 20.92 0.98
CA TYR A 36 -9.62 20.85 -0.45
C TYR A 36 -8.18 20.44 -0.77
N GLN A 37 -7.27 20.53 0.22
CA GLN A 37 -5.91 20.00 0.09
C GLN A 37 -5.89 18.48 0.29
N LEU A 38 -4.72 17.93 0.64
CA LEU A 38 -4.52 16.49 0.72
C LEU A 38 -5.31 15.86 1.89
N PRO A 39 -6.07 14.78 1.62
CA PRO A 39 -6.76 14.03 2.66
C PRO A 39 -5.76 13.30 3.57
N PRO A 40 -6.19 12.83 4.75
CA PRO A 40 -5.40 11.93 5.58
C PRO A 40 -4.97 10.68 4.80
N VAL A 41 -3.74 10.24 5.04
CA VAL A 41 -3.23 8.99 4.44
C VAL A 41 -3.70 7.83 5.30
N SER A 42 -4.29 6.81 4.67
CA SER A 42 -4.67 5.58 5.38
C SER A 42 -3.43 4.91 5.99
N ASN A 43 -3.63 4.31 7.16
CA ASN A 43 -2.58 3.62 7.89
C ASN A 43 -3.08 2.26 8.38
N GLU A 44 -2.76 1.23 7.61
CA GLU A 44 -3.08 -0.17 7.90
C GLU A 44 -2.51 -0.62 9.26
N LEU A 45 -1.32 -0.15 9.64
CA LEU A 45 -0.67 -0.55 10.90
C LEU A 45 -1.49 -0.18 12.13
N TYR A 46 -2.21 0.95 12.05
CA TYR A 46 -3.06 1.42 13.14
C TYR A 46 -4.54 1.16 12.85
N GLY A 47 -4.89 0.47 11.75
CA GLY A 47 -6.27 0.31 11.29
C GLY A 47 -6.99 1.65 11.09
N ASP A 48 -6.30 2.64 10.52
CA ASP A 48 -6.87 3.95 10.20
C ASP A 48 -7.20 4.02 8.70
N PRO A 49 -8.48 4.08 8.31
CA PRO A 49 -8.85 4.18 6.90
C PRO A 49 -8.52 5.55 6.28
N GLY A 50 -8.10 6.55 7.07
CA GLY A 50 -7.78 7.88 6.55
C GLY A 50 -9.00 8.78 6.32
N ASN A 51 -10.10 8.49 7.00
CA ASN A 51 -11.34 9.27 6.90
C ASN A 51 -11.15 10.72 7.39
N LEU A 52 -11.80 11.69 6.73
CA LEU A 52 -11.76 13.10 7.12
C LEU A 52 -12.35 13.33 8.51
N CYS A 53 -11.70 14.18 9.30
CA CYS A 53 -12.06 14.37 10.70
C CYS A 53 -13.43 15.04 10.92
N PHE A 54 -13.93 15.84 9.97
CA PHE A 54 -15.26 16.45 10.08
C PHE A 54 -16.41 15.44 9.96
N ARG A 55 -16.13 14.19 9.55
CA ARG A 55 -17.14 13.12 9.52
C ARG A 55 -17.46 12.54 10.91
N LEU A 56 -16.80 12.99 11.97
CA LEU A 56 -17.08 12.55 13.32
C LEU A 56 -18.48 13.04 13.76
N PRO A 57 -19.33 12.19 14.38
CA PRO A 57 -20.70 12.56 14.72
C PRO A 57 -20.82 13.80 15.61
N TRP A 58 -19.80 14.06 16.43
CA TRP A 58 -19.75 15.19 17.35
C TRP A 58 -19.08 16.44 16.78
N PHE A 59 -18.51 16.38 15.58
CA PHE A 59 -17.68 17.46 15.04
C PHE A 59 -18.45 18.76 14.86
N GLU A 60 -19.60 18.69 14.18
CA GLU A 60 -20.47 19.83 13.90
C GLU A 60 -20.95 20.52 15.19
N SER A 61 -21.38 19.72 16.17
CA SER A 61 -21.85 20.23 17.46
C SER A 61 -20.75 20.90 18.28
N TYR A 62 -19.49 20.44 18.13
CA TYR A 62 -18.36 20.99 18.89
C TYR A 62 -17.69 22.18 18.19
N PHE A 63 -17.74 22.23 16.85
CA PHE A 63 -17.20 23.30 16.02
C PHE A 63 -18.31 24.05 15.26
N PRO A 64 -19.23 24.74 15.97
CA PRO A 64 -20.33 25.46 15.33
C PRO A 64 -19.85 26.70 14.56
N HIS A 65 -18.66 27.23 14.88
CA HIS A 65 -18.10 28.41 14.23
C HIS A 65 -17.08 28.00 13.17
N LYS A 66 -17.44 28.24 11.90
CA LYS A 66 -16.61 27.94 10.73
C LYS A 66 -16.38 29.21 9.94
N ILE A 67 -15.13 29.64 9.87
CA ILE A 67 -14.73 30.91 9.26
C ILE A 67 -13.90 30.59 8.02
N ASN A 68 -14.33 31.10 6.86
CA ASN A 68 -13.54 31.01 5.63
C ASN A 68 -12.72 32.30 5.41
N LEU A 69 -11.42 32.12 5.16
CA LEU A 69 -10.49 33.20 4.81
C LEU A 69 -10.41 33.31 3.28
N HIS A 70 -10.68 34.49 2.72
CA HIS A 70 -10.74 34.69 1.27
C HIS A 70 -9.53 35.43 0.67
N ILE A 71 -8.70 36.05 1.51
CA ILE A 71 -7.53 36.81 1.06
C ILE A 71 -6.33 35.87 0.93
N VAL A 72 -5.81 35.71 -0.29
CA VAL A 72 -4.59 34.95 -0.57
C VAL A 72 -3.38 35.86 -0.45
N HIS A 73 -2.42 35.49 0.40
CA HIS A 73 -1.20 36.28 0.64
C HIS A 73 0.06 35.70 -0.04
N ARG A 74 0.01 34.47 -0.54
CA ARG A 74 1.22 33.80 -1.09
C ARG A 74 1.52 34.22 -2.53
N GLN A 75 0.48 34.47 -3.32
CA GLN A 75 0.58 34.86 -4.72
C GLN A 75 -0.23 36.13 -4.95
N ASP A 76 0.26 37.00 -5.83
CA ASP A 76 -0.40 38.26 -6.19
C ASP A 76 -1.10 38.17 -7.57
N GLU A 77 -0.72 37.20 -8.41
CA GLU A 77 -1.17 37.10 -9.80
C GLU A 77 -2.56 36.42 -9.89
N HIS A 78 -3.57 37.16 -10.33
CA HIS A 78 -4.97 36.70 -10.37
C HIS A 78 -5.15 35.39 -11.18
N ASN A 79 -4.51 35.26 -12.33
CA ASN A 79 -4.61 34.05 -13.17
C ASN A 79 -4.08 32.80 -12.44
N LEU A 80 -3.00 32.93 -11.67
CA LEU A 80 -2.44 31.84 -10.88
C LEU A 80 -3.36 31.47 -9.71
N ILE A 81 -3.91 32.47 -9.00
CA ILE A 81 -4.85 32.25 -7.89
C ILE A 81 -6.11 31.52 -8.39
N THR A 82 -6.73 32.00 -9.47
CA THR A 82 -7.91 31.36 -10.07
C THR A 82 -7.60 29.91 -10.44
N CYS A 83 -6.47 29.68 -11.12
CA CYS A 83 -6.05 28.34 -11.52
C CYS A 83 -5.85 27.40 -10.32
N ILE A 84 -5.21 27.86 -9.24
CA ILE A 84 -5.01 27.07 -8.02
C ILE A 84 -6.36 26.68 -7.40
N ASN A 85 -7.28 27.63 -7.24
CA ASN A 85 -8.59 27.39 -6.64
C ASN A 85 -9.39 26.35 -7.44
N GLU A 86 -9.36 26.42 -8.78
CA GLU A 86 -10.05 25.43 -9.62
C GLU A 86 -9.39 24.04 -9.55
N LEU A 87 -8.05 23.98 -9.46
CA LEU A 87 -7.31 22.73 -9.26
C LEU A 87 -7.58 22.07 -7.90
N GLU A 88 -7.81 22.89 -6.87
CA GLU A 88 -8.15 22.42 -5.52
C GLU A 88 -9.52 21.74 -5.50
N VAL A 89 -10.50 22.29 -6.23
CA VAL A 89 -11.82 21.66 -6.43
C VAL A 89 -11.74 20.45 -7.37
N GLY A 90 -10.81 20.48 -8.33
CA GLY A 90 -10.57 19.42 -9.30
C GLY A 90 -11.37 19.59 -10.60
N ASP A 91 -11.79 20.81 -10.93
CA ASP A 91 -12.57 21.12 -12.14
C ASP A 91 -12.04 22.37 -12.86
N PRO A 92 -10.82 22.32 -13.44
CA PRO A 92 -10.24 23.48 -14.10
C PRO A 92 -10.98 23.85 -15.38
N SER A 93 -11.16 25.17 -15.55
CA SER A 93 -11.64 25.80 -16.78
C SER A 93 -10.66 25.55 -17.94
N ASP A 94 -11.13 25.72 -19.18
CA ASP A 94 -10.27 25.53 -20.35
C ASP A 94 -9.17 26.62 -20.42
N GLU A 95 -9.46 27.80 -19.89
CA GLU A 95 -8.48 28.87 -19.66
C GLU A 95 -7.37 28.43 -18.69
N SER A 96 -7.73 27.87 -17.54
CA SER A 96 -6.76 27.33 -16.58
C SER A 96 -5.94 26.17 -17.14
N VAL A 97 -6.57 25.30 -17.93
CA VAL A 97 -5.88 24.20 -18.62
C VAL A 97 -4.85 24.74 -19.60
N ALA A 98 -5.22 25.70 -20.45
CA ALA A 98 -4.31 26.34 -21.40
C ALA A 98 -3.17 27.08 -20.68
N PHE A 99 -3.50 27.78 -19.58
CA PHE A 99 -2.53 28.44 -18.73
C PHE A 99 -1.49 27.45 -18.18
N LEU A 100 -1.91 26.36 -17.55
CA LEU A 100 -0.99 25.34 -17.02
C LEU A 100 -0.11 24.71 -18.10
N GLN A 101 -0.66 24.47 -19.29
CA GLN A 101 0.11 23.94 -20.42
C GLN A 101 1.18 24.95 -20.90
N SER A 102 0.88 26.25 -20.87
CA SER A 102 1.85 27.31 -21.20
C SER A 102 3.03 27.38 -20.23
N LEU A 103 2.88 26.84 -19.01
CA LEU A 103 3.93 26.79 -17.99
C LEU A 103 4.91 25.62 -18.20
N ASN A 104 4.75 24.81 -19.25
CA ASN A 104 5.78 23.88 -19.68
C ASN A 104 6.88 24.61 -20.46
N ARG A 105 7.67 25.39 -19.73
CA ARG A 105 8.76 26.23 -20.24
C ARG A 105 9.99 26.15 -19.32
N PRO A 106 11.20 26.49 -19.78
CA PRO A 106 12.35 26.59 -18.89
C PRO A 106 12.13 27.68 -17.82
N LEU A 107 12.72 27.46 -16.65
CA LEU A 107 12.83 28.47 -15.58
C LEU A 107 14.15 29.22 -15.72
N GLN A 108 14.22 30.44 -15.19
CA GLN A 108 15.46 31.22 -15.16
C GLN A 108 16.54 30.51 -14.32
N ASP A 109 16.16 29.99 -13.15
CA ASP A 109 17.00 29.14 -12.31
C ASP A 109 16.44 27.70 -12.26
N GLU A 110 16.61 26.96 -13.34
CA GLU A 110 16.17 25.57 -13.41
C GLU A 110 17.04 24.63 -12.55
N ALA A 111 18.28 25.01 -12.26
CA ALA A 111 19.20 24.22 -11.43
C ALA A 111 18.84 24.26 -9.93
N GLY A 112 18.38 25.43 -9.45
CA GLY A 112 17.89 25.62 -8.09
C GLY A 112 16.43 25.21 -7.86
N SER A 113 15.69 24.88 -8.92
CA SER A 113 14.28 24.52 -8.84
C SER A 113 14.03 23.20 -8.10
N VAL A 114 13.15 23.25 -7.10
CA VAL A 114 12.67 22.06 -6.39
C VAL A 114 11.68 21.31 -7.26
N GLN A 115 11.91 20.01 -7.45
CA GLN A 115 10.97 19.18 -8.20
C GLN A 115 9.92 18.56 -7.27
N LEU A 116 8.66 18.64 -7.65
CA LEU A 116 7.56 18.00 -6.93
C LEU A 116 7.00 16.83 -7.72
N PHE A 117 6.86 15.69 -7.04
CA PHE A 117 6.30 14.46 -7.59
C PHE A 117 5.20 13.88 -6.69
N ALA A 118 4.29 13.11 -7.28
CA ALA A 118 3.22 12.44 -6.52
C ALA A 118 3.73 11.26 -5.67
N ARG A 119 4.73 10.50 -6.13
CA ARG A 119 5.17 9.25 -5.49
C ARG A 119 6.61 9.33 -4.98
N ASN A 120 6.88 8.66 -3.85
CA ASN A 120 8.24 8.56 -3.29
C ASN A 120 9.26 7.92 -4.24
N ILE A 121 8.84 6.94 -5.05
CA ILE A 121 9.73 6.27 -6.00
C ILE A 121 10.28 7.25 -7.05
N ASP A 122 9.43 8.16 -7.55
CA ASP A 122 9.81 9.15 -8.55
C ASP A 122 10.78 10.18 -7.94
N VAL A 123 10.53 10.59 -6.69
CA VAL A 123 11.43 11.45 -5.90
C VAL A 123 12.79 10.81 -5.69
N ASP A 124 12.81 9.57 -5.18
CA ASP A 124 14.05 8.85 -4.87
C ASP A 124 14.88 8.62 -6.15
N MET A 125 14.23 8.29 -7.26
CA MET A 125 14.86 8.14 -8.57
C MET A 125 15.42 9.45 -9.13
N PHE A 126 14.65 10.54 -9.06
CA PHE A 126 15.12 11.84 -9.51
C PHE A 126 16.32 12.32 -8.70
N ASN A 127 16.24 12.19 -7.37
CA ASN A 127 17.32 12.54 -6.45
C ASN A 127 18.58 11.71 -6.71
N TYR A 128 18.44 10.40 -6.92
CA TYR A 128 19.56 9.51 -7.29
C TYR A 128 20.25 9.96 -8.57
N ASN A 129 19.47 10.20 -9.63
CA ASN A 129 20.01 10.64 -10.92
C ASN A 129 20.69 12.01 -10.82
N LYS A 130 20.11 12.96 -10.06
CA LYS A 130 20.73 14.28 -9.85
C LYS A 130 22.03 14.20 -9.06
N LEU A 131 22.09 13.39 -8.00
CA LEU A 131 23.32 13.23 -7.23
C LEU A 131 24.46 12.63 -8.09
N ASN A 132 24.14 11.71 -8.99
CA ASN A 132 25.12 11.12 -9.90
C ASN A 132 25.69 12.12 -10.92
N GLN A 133 24.92 13.14 -11.30
CA GLN A 133 25.35 14.19 -12.23
C GLN A 133 26.28 15.24 -11.59
N ILE A 134 26.30 15.32 -10.27
CA ILE A 134 27.06 16.34 -9.54
C ILE A 134 28.49 15.88 -9.31
N GLN A 135 29.44 16.80 -9.41
CA GLN A 135 30.85 16.52 -9.15
C GLN A 135 31.11 16.25 -7.66
N GLY A 136 32.19 15.54 -7.36
CA GLY A 136 32.58 15.19 -5.99
C GLY A 136 32.42 13.71 -5.67
N GLU A 137 33.07 13.31 -4.58
CA GLU A 137 33.11 11.92 -4.13
C GLU A 137 31.78 11.51 -3.49
N LEU A 138 31.24 10.37 -3.94
CA LEU A 138 30.02 9.79 -3.38
C LEU A 138 30.37 9.04 -2.10
N GLN A 139 29.77 9.46 -0.98
CA GLN A 139 29.81 8.71 0.27
C GLN A 139 28.45 8.05 0.54
N THR A 140 28.48 6.75 0.85
CA THR A 140 27.27 5.96 1.13
C THR A 140 27.22 5.57 2.60
N TYR A 141 26.10 5.87 3.25
CA TYR A 141 25.79 5.48 4.63
C TYR A 141 24.79 4.33 4.63
N HIS A 142 25.21 3.17 5.15
CA HIS A 142 24.37 1.98 5.27
C HIS A 142 23.65 1.95 6.62
N SER A 143 22.36 1.62 6.60
CA SER A 143 21.59 1.46 7.83
C SER A 143 21.92 0.17 8.57
N VAL A 144 21.67 0.16 9.88
CA VAL A 144 21.67 -1.06 10.70
C VAL A 144 20.21 -1.39 11.03
N ASP A 145 19.75 -2.56 10.59
CA ASP A 145 18.35 -2.96 10.67
C ASP A 145 18.18 -4.17 11.61
N GLU A 146 17.12 -4.16 12.43
CA GLU A 146 16.72 -5.25 13.34
C GLU A 146 15.21 -5.50 13.21
N GLY A 147 14.77 -6.76 13.19
CA GLY A 147 13.35 -7.14 13.11
C GLY A 147 12.82 -7.39 11.69
N SER A 148 11.50 -7.35 11.51
CA SER A 148 10.86 -7.79 10.26
C SER A 148 11.03 -6.80 9.10
N ALA A 149 11.53 -7.30 7.97
CA ALA A 149 11.77 -6.52 6.75
C ALA A 149 10.50 -5.84 6.21
N HIS A 150 9.32 -6.44 6.42
CA HIS A 150 8.03 -5.87 6.02
C HIS A 150 7.82 -4.48 6.63
N TYR A 151 8.11 -4.32 7.93
CA TYR A 151 7.95 -3.04 8.63
C TYR A 151 9.12 -2.09 8.35
N ILE A 152 10.34 -2.62 8.27
CA ILE A 152 11.55 -1.81 8.01
C ILE A 152 11.45 -1.09 6.66
N ASN A 153 10.91 -1.73 5.62
CA ASN A 153 10.73 -1.13 4.29
C ASN A 153 9.73 0.04 4.28
N LYS A 154 8.89 0.17 5.32
CA LYS A 154 7.95 1.29 5.50
C LYS A 154 8.61 2.51 6.16
N PHE A 155 9.83 2.39 6.69
CA PHE A 155 10.51 3.52 7.31
C PHE A 155 10.87 4.63 6.32
N LEU A 156 10.82 5.86 6.82
CA LEU A 156 11.24 7.04 6.06
C LEU A 156 12.72 6.94 5.71
N ALA A 157 13.58 6.62 6.69
CA ALA A 157 15.03 6.55 6.49
C ALA A 157 15.40 5.47 5.46
N PRO A 158 16.19 5.80 4.43
CA PRO A 158 16.57 4.85 3.39
C PRO A 158 17.59 3.82 3.92
N LYS A 159 17.59 2.63 3.31
CA LYS A 159 18.56 1.57 3.64
C LYS A 159 19.99 2.00 3.30
N ASN A 160 20.18 2.59 2.13
CA ASN A 160 21.44 3.19 1.70
C ASN A 160 21.20 4.68 1.42
N LEU A 161 21.93 5.55 2.10
CA LEU A 161 21.90 6.98 1.87
C LEU A 161 23.19 7.40 1.17
N GLY A 162 23.11 7.76 -0.11
CA GLY A 162 24.22 8.35 -0.85
C GLY A 162 24.19 9.87 -0.73
N LEU A 163 25.34 10.48 -0.44
CA LEU A 163 25.52 11.94 -0.35
C LEU A 163 26.82 12.38 -1.04
N LYS A 164 26.83 13.64 -1.48
CA LYS A 164 28.02 14.38 -1.94
C LYS A 164 28.04 15.74 -1.25
N VAL A 165 29.23 16.30 -1.05
CA VAL A 165 29.37 17.68 -0.58
C VAL A 165 28.65 18.63 -1.55
N GLY A 166 27.89 19.59 -1.02
CA GLY A 166 27.10 20.55 -1.78
C GLY A 166 25.69 20.08 -2.15
N CYS A 167 25.29 18.84 -1.83
CA CYS A 167 23.93 18.38 -2.12
C CYS A 167 22.89 18.92 -1.11
N PRO A 168 21.66 19.25 -1.56
CA PRO A 168 20.57 19.61 -0.69
C PRO A 168 20.02 18.36 0.00
N VAL A 169 19.81 18.48 1.30
CA VAL A 169 19.25 17.47 2.17
C VAL A 169 18.05 18.02 2.95
N MET A 170 17.21 17.13 3.43
CA MET A 170 16.08 17.42 4.31
C MET A 170 16.15 16.52 5.53
N LEU A 171 15.88 17.10 6.69
CA LEU A 171 15.77 16.37 7.95
C LEU A 171 14.44 15.61 8.00
N ILE A 172 14.46 14.33 8.38
CA ILE A 172 13.27 13.46 8.41
C ILE A 172 12.83 13.05 9.84
N LYS A 173 13.51 13.57 10.87
CA LYS A 173 13.22 13.33 12.29
C LYS A 173 13.45 14.62 13.08
N ASN A 174 12.62 14.90 14.08
CA ASN A 174 12.85 16.04 14.96
C ASN A 174 14.06 15.75 15.86
N LEU A 175 15.04 16.66 15.87
CA LEU A 175 16.24 16.59 16.71
C LEU A 175 16.23 17.64 17.82
N SER A 176 15.56 18.77 17.60
CA SER A 176 15.36 19.84 18.57
C SER A 176 14.11 20.65 18.21
N ASP A 177 13.77 21.65 19.03
CA ASP A 177 12.66 22.59 18.75
C ASP A 177 12.88 23.42 17.48
N VAL A 178 14.14 23.53 17.02
CA VAL A 178 14.53 24.28 15.82
C VAL A 178 14.78 23.35 14.63
N LEU A 179 15.45 22.22 14.86
CA LEU A 179 15.74 21.22 13.84
C LEU A 179 14.63 20.17 13.80
N VAL A 180 13.58 20.51 13.07
CA VAL A 180 12.38 19.69 12.92
C VAL A 180 12.33 18.98 11.55
N ASN A 181 11.54 17.93 11.48
CA ASN A 181 11.26 17.18 10.25
C ASN A 181 10.75 18.13 9.16
N GLY A 182 11.39 18.11 7.99
CA GLY A 182 11.09 18.96 6.84
C GLY A 182 12.06 20.13 6.65
N VAL A 183 12.87 20.49 7.65
CA VAL A 183 13.88 21.56 7.48
C VAL A 183 14.91 21.13 6.44
N ARG A 184 15.19 22.03 5.49
CA ARG A 184 16.13 21.81 4.39
C ARG A 184 17.48 22.46 4.67
N GLY A 185 18.53 21.83 4.16
CA GLY A 185 19.88 22.35 4.27
C GLY A 185 20.78 21.83 3.16
N ILE A 186 22.03 22.27 3.16
CA ILE A 186 23.08 21.84 2.23
C ILE A 186 24.14 21.05 3.00
N ALA A 187 24.48 19.86 2.54
CA ALA A 187 25.57 19.08 3.12
C ALA A 187 26.92 19.76 2.81
N VAL A 188 27.68 20.13 3.85
CA VAL A 188 28.93 20.87 3.72
C VAL A 188 30.13 19.94 3.88
N GLN A 189 30.05 19.00 4.81
CA GLN A 189 31.13 18.06 5.08
C GLN A 189 30.56 16.69 5.43
N LEU A 190 31.15 15.65 4.85
CA LEU A 190 30.77 14.26 5.08
C LEU A 190 31.83 13.60 5.97
N HIS A 191 31.41 13.05 7.11
CA HIS A 191 32.26 12.27 8.02
C HIS A 191 31.84 10.81 7.99
N ASN A 192 32.63 9.92 8.59
CA ASN A 192 32.33 8.47 8.57
C ASN A 192 30.97 8.10 9.17
N LYS A 193 30.50 8.81 10.20
CA LYS A 193 29.26 8.51 10.94
C LYS A 193 28.31 9.70 11.11
N SER A 194 28.68 10.87 10.56
CA SER A 194 27.89 12.08 10.66
C SER A 194 28.10 12.98 9.44
N VAL A 195 27.24 13.99 9.31
CA VAL A 195 27.28 14.96 8.21
C VAL A 195 27.07 16.36 8.79
N ASP A 196 27.93 17.30 8.42
CA ASP A 196 27.71 18.71 8.71
C ASP A 196 26.78 19.31 7.66
N VAL A 197 25.66 19.88 8.11
CA VAL A 197 24.63 20.45 7.25
C VAL A 197 24.38 21.90 7.62
N ASN A 198 24.37 22.77 6.62
CA ASN A 198 23.91 24.14 6.76
C ASN A 198 22.40 24.21 6.53
N PHE A 199 21.62 24.33 7.60
CA PHE A 199 20.17 24.50 7.56
C PHE A 199 19.79 25.97 7.44
N LYS A 200 18.81 26.27 6.57
CA LYS A 200 18.22 27.61 6.47
C LYS A 200 17.00 27.67 7.40
N ILE A 201 17.08 28.44 8.48
CA ILE A 201 16.01 28.64 9.45
C ILE A 201 15.65 30.12 9.46
N GLY A 202 14.54 30.46 8.80
CA GLY A 202 14.21 31.85 8.47
C GLY A 202 15.32 32.47 7.61
N GLU A 203 15.88 33.59 8.05
CA GLU A 203 16.99 34.28 7.37
C GLU A 203 18.38 33.82 7.84
N LYS A 204 18.45 32.97 8.87
CA LYS A 204 19.73 32.52 9.45
C LYS A 204 20.16 31.17 8.88
N ILE A 205 21.48 31.01 8.72
CA ILE A 205 22.09 29.72 8.39
C ILE A 205 22.68 29.14 9.68
N VAL A 206 22.29 27.91 10.00
CA VAL A 206 22.79 27.16 11.16
C VAL A 206 23.50 25.92 10.68
N THR A 207 24.79 25.78 11.02
CA THR A 207 25.55 24.56 10.77
C THR A 207 25.33 23.59 11.92
N ALA A 208 24.91 22.36 11.62
CA ALA A 208 24.73 21.30 12.61
C ALA A 208 25.39 20.00 12.16
N ASN A 209 26.05 19.31 13.10
CA ASN A 209 26.57 17.96 12.88
C ASN A 209 25.44 16.94 13.13
N ILE A 210 25.06 16.21 12.09
CA ILE A 210 23.93 15.28 12.11
C ILE A 210 24.46 13.84 12.18
N GLY A 211 24.19 13.18 13.30
CA GLY A 211 24.52 11.78 13.56
C GLY A 211 23.38 10.81 13.26
N ALA A 212 23.63 9.51 13.42
CA ALA A 212 22.65 8.47 13.16
C ALA A 212 21.59 8.40 14.27
N GLU A 213 20.34 8.16 13.85
CA GLU A 213 19.16 8.13 14.70
C GLU A 213 18.41 6.81 14.58
N ILE A 214 17.67 6.45 15.63
CA ILE A 214 16.85 5.24 15.66
C ILE A 214 15.44 5.56 15.11
N PHE A 215 14.99 4.73 14.19
CA PHE A 215 13.63 4.64 13.67
C PHE A 215 13.07 3.29 14.08
N SER A 216 11.91 3.25 14.74
CA SER A 216 11.33 2.01 15.27
C SER A 216 9.82 1.97 15.10
N THR A 217 9.29 0.77 14.90
CA THR A 217 7.85 0.48 14.97
C THR A 217 7.56 -0.40 16.17
N TYR A 218 6.48 -0.08 16.85
CA TYR A 218 6.01 -0.75 18.06
C TYR A 218 4.72 -1.53 17.77
N ASP A 219 4.64 -2.74 18.27
CA ASP A 219 3.38 -3.48 18.33
C ASP A 219 2.59 -3.05 19.57
N PRO A 220 1.43 -2.38 19.43
CA PRO A 220 0.62 -1.94 20.55
C PRO A 220 0.04 -3.09 21.39
N VAL A 221 -0.16 -4.27 20.80
CA VAL A 221 -0.75 -5.44 21.49
C VAL A 221 0.32 -6.17 22.29
N GLY A 222 1.40 -6.60 21.63
CA GLY A 222 2.50 -7.32 22.26
C GLY A 222 3.43 -6.43 23.09
N LYS A 223 3.28 -5.11 22.99
CA LYS A 223 4.10 -4.10 23.67
C LYS A 223 5.62 -4.20 23.40
N ILE A 224 6.01 -4.67 22.21
CA ILE A 224 7.40 -4.89 21.81
C ILE A 224 7.78 -4.09 20.57
N ILE A 225 9.07 -3.81 20.42
CA ILE A 225 9.63 -3.26 19.18
C ILE A 225 9.73 -4.40 18.16
N ILE A 226 8.99 -4.29 17.06
CA ILE A 226 8.93 -5.31 16.00
C ILE A 226 9.90 -5.06 14.85
N ALA A 227 10.35 -3.81 14.72
CA ALA A 227 11.31 -3.39 13.72
C ALA A 227 12.05 -2.13 14.16
N LYS A 228 13.33 -2.06 13.82
CA LYS A 228 14.22 -0.95 14.13
C LYS A 228 15.23 -0.74 12.99
N ARG A 229 15.54 0.53 12.71
CA ARG A 229 16.56 0.98 11.76
C ARG A 229 17.37 2.10 12.38
N ILE A 230 18.69 1.99 12.33
CA ILE A 230 19.63 3.04 12.73
C ILE A 230 20.22 3.65 11.46
N GLN A 231 19.99 4.95 11.23
CA GLN A 231 20.42 5.65 10.02
C GLN A 231 20.47 7.16 10.26
N LEU A 232 21.27 7.89 9.49
CA LEU A 232 21.21 9.36 9.46
C LEU A 232 19.78 9.83 9.16
N PRO A 233 19.22 10.80 9.91
CA PRO A 233 17.88 11.33 9.71
C PRO A 233 17.83 12.31 8.53
N LEU A 234 18.49 11.99 7.42
CA LEU A 234 18.61 12.84 6.23
C LEU A 234 18.09 12.11 4.98
N LYS A 235 17.57 12.91 4.04
CA LYS A 235 17.28 12.52 2.66
C LYS A 235 17.71 13.60 1.69
N LEU A 236 18.03 13.21 0.46
CA LEU A 236 18.22 14.15 -0.64
C LEU A 236 16.95 14.97 -0.88
N ALA A 237 17.13 16.24 -1.23
CA ALA A 237 16.05 17.23 -1.34
C ALA A 237 16.14 18.10 -2.61
N TYR A 238 16.59 17.52 -3.73
CA TYR A 238 16.38 18.13 -5.07
C TYR A 238 14.91 17.99 -5.48
N ALA A 239 14.34 16.84 -5.18
CA ALA A 239 12.94 16.51 -5.35
C ALA A 239 12.28 16.19 -4.01
N LEU A 240 10.98 16.50 -3.92
CA LEU A 240 10.11 16.21 -2.79
C LEU A 240 8.79 15.63 -3.27
N THR A 241 8.09 14.90 -2.40
CA THR A 241 6.71 14.55 -2.68
C THR A 241 5.81 15.76 -2.47
N ILE A 242 4.71 15.83 -3.20
CA ILE A 242 3.70 16.89 -3.03
C ILE A 242 3.19 16.93 -1.58
N HIS A 243 2.98 15.76 -0.94
CA HIS A 243 2.61 15.66 0.48
C HIS A 243 3.62 16.33 1.42
N LYS A 244 4.92 16.18 1.15
CA LYS A 244 5.98 16.78 1.97
C LYS A 244 6.18 18.27 1.68
N ALA A 245 5.75 18.74 0.52
CA ALA A 245 5.78 20.15 0.18
C ALA A 245 4.58 20.94 0.75
N GLN A 246 3.54 20.27 1.25
CA GLN A 246 2.36 20.92 1.79
C GLN A 246 2.73 21.88 2.93
N GLY A 247 2.25 23.12 2.85
CA GLY A 247 2.58 24.21 3.77
C GLY A 247 3.82 25.02 3.39
N MET A 248 4.65 24.56 2.44
CA MET A 248 5.84 25.28 2.00
C MET A 248 5.52 26.37 0.96
N SER A 249 6.36 27.40 0.90
CA SER A 249 6.43 28.37 -0.19
C SER A 249 7.77 28.18 -0.92
N LEU A 250 7.73 28.03 -2.23
CA LEU A 250 8.88 27.75 -3.09
C LEU A 250 9.02 28.83 -4.16
N GLU A 251 10.18 29.48 -4.22
CA GLU A 251 10.48 30.51 -5.21
C GLU A 251 10.57 29.93 -6.62
N ASN A 252 11.35 28.84 -6.79
CA ASN A 252 11.49 28.11 -8.04
C ASN A 252 11.04 26.65 -7.83
N VAL A 253 9.99 26.24 -8.54
CA VAL A 253 9.40 24.91 -8.41
C VAL A 253 8.98 24.37 -9.77
N THR A 254 9.31 23.10 -10.00
CA THR A 254 8.81 22.33 -11.14
C THR A 254 7.88 21.26 -10.64
N VAL A 255 6.62 21.32 -11.06
CA VAL A 255 5.59 20.34 -10.70
C VAL A 255 5.47 19.30 -11.81
N ASN A 256 5.79 18.05 -11.49
CA ASN A 256 5.48 16.94 -12.38
C ASN A 256 4.10 16.38 -12.03
N CYS A 257 3.14 16.62 -12.90
CA CYS A 257 1.75 16.22 -12.69
C CYS A 257 1.53 14.71 -12.85
N GLN A 258 2.47 14.00 -13.48
CA GLN A 258 2.37 12.57 -13.71
C GLN A 258 2.14 11.83 -12.40
N HIS A 259 1.22 10.86 -12.42
CA HIS A 259 0.84 10.06 -11.25
C HIS A 259 0.11 10.81 -10.12
N SER A 260 -0.30 12.06 -10.33
CA SER A 260 -1.19 12.76 -9.41
C SER A 260 -2.61 12.20 -9.53
N VAL A 261 -3.07 11.53 -8.49
CA VAL A 261 -4.33 10.76 -8.50
C VAL A 261 -5.25 11.08 -7.33
N GLN A 262 -4.83 11.96 -6.42
CA GLN A 262 -5.65 12.37 -5.29
C GLN A 262 -6.33 13.72 -5.56
N PRO A 263 -7.60 13.90 -5.13
CA PRO A 263 -8.23 15.22 -5.12
C PRO A 263 -7.38 16.27 -4.40
N GLY A 264 -7.36 17.48 -4.92
CA GLY A 264 -6.57 18.60 -4.36
C GLY A 264 -5.05 18.49 -4.54
N GLN A 265 -4.50 17.36 -4.96
CA GLN A 265 -3.05 17.14 -5.02
C GLN A 265 -2.34 18.12 -5.96
N LEU A 266 -2.91 18.38 -7.13
CA LEU A 266 -2.33 19.34 -8.08
C LEU A 266 -2.47 20.78 -7.60
N GLY A 267 -3.60 21.14 -6.98
CA GLY A 267 -3.80 22.44 -6.34
C GLY A 267 -2.75 22.70 -5.27
N VAL A 268 -2.48 21.70 -4.40
CA VAL A 268 -1.39 21.78 -3.42
C VAL A 268 -0.04 21.98 -4.09
N ALA A 269 0.28 21.20 -5.13
CA ALA A 269 1.58 21.25 -5.79
C ALA A 269 1.85 22.60 -6.48
N VAL A 270 0.88 23.09 -7.28
CA VAL A 270 0.97 24.38 -7.98
C VAL A 270 0.95 25.53 -6.98
N GLY A 271 0.10 25.44 -5.95
CA GLY A 271 -0.01 26.45 -4.89
C GLY A 271 1.21 26.56 -3.97
N ARG A 272 2.28 25.78 -4.20
CA ARG A 272 3.59 25.99 -3.54
C ARG A 272 4.39 27.12 -4.17
N ALA A 273 4.16 27.42 -5.45
CA ALA A 273 4.86 28.50 -6.15
C ALA A 273 4.46 29.86 -5.58
N VAL A 274 5.44 30.75 -5.43
CA VAL A 274 5.20 32.15 -5.03
C VAL A 274 4.79 33.02 -6.21
N SER A 275 5.27 32.71 -7.43
CA SER A 275 4.95 33.46 -8.64
C SER A 275 4.83 32.56 -9.86
N VAL A 276 4.18 33.08 -10.92
CA VAL A 276 4.11 32.40 -12.22
C VAL A 276 5.51 32.20 -12.81
N ASN A 277 6.40 33.19 -12.68
CA ASN A 277 7.75 33.13 -13.26
C ASN A 277 8.58 31.98 -12.71
N GLY A 278 8.44 31.68 -11.42
CA GLY A 278 9.12 30.60 -10.72
C GLY A 278 8.44 29.22 -10.82
N LEU A 279 7.32 29.11 -11.54
CA LEU A 279 6.56 27.87 -11.69
C LEU A 279 6.75 27.26 -13.09
N LYS A 280 7.14 25.97 -13.10
CA LYS A 280 7.12 25.12 -14.28
C LYS A 280 6.19 23.93 -14.06
N VAL A 281 5.37 23.61 -15.04
CA VAL A 281 4.43 22.48 -14.98
C VAL A 281 4.74 21.51 -16.12
N VAL A 282 4.93 20.23 -15.79
CA VAL A 282 5.24 19.18 -16.78
C VAL A 282 4.27 18.01 -16.67
N ASN A 283 4.01 17.34 -17.80
CA ASN A 283 3.13 16.17 -17.91
C ASN A 283 1.68 16.41 -17.43
N PHE A 284 1.19 17.64 -17.54
CA PHE A 284 -0.17 17.97 -17.15
C PHE A 284 -1.20 17.40 -18.15
N LYS A 285 -2.28 16.83 -17.62
CA LYS A 285 -3.47 16.39 -18.36
C LYS A 285 -4.71 16.69 -17.52
N LYS A 286 -5.80 17.19 -18.14
CA LYS A 286 -7.04 17.59 -17.43
C LYS A 286 -7.60 16.49 -16.52
N HIS A 287 -7.60 15.23 -16.97
CA HIS A 287 -8.13 14.09 -16.20
C HIS A 287 -7.38 13.75 -14.90
N LEU A 288 -6.18 14.32 -14.70
CA LEU A 288 -5.40 14.17 -13.46
C LEU A 288 -6.00 15.05 -12.34
N CYS A 289 -6.79 16.06 -12.68
CA CYS A 289 -7.55 16.85 -11.73
C CYS A 289 -8.72 15.98 -11.24
N LYS A 290 -8.63 15.50 -10.01
CA LYS A 290 -9.67 14.69 -9.38
C LYS A 290 -10.59 15.58 -8.56
N LYS A 291 -11.88 15.47 -8.80
CA LYS A 291 -12.89 16.13 -7.98
C LYS A 291 -12.93 15.50 -6.60
N HIS A 292 -13.15 16.34 -5.59
CA HIS A 292 -13.45 15.86 -4.24
C HIS A 292 -14.81 15.18 -4.20
N PRO A 293 -15.02 14.23 -3.27
CA PRO A 293 -16.36 13.69 -3.00
C PRO A 293 -17.35 14.81 -2.61
N GLY A 294 -18.63 14.63 -2.97
CA GLY A 294 -19.68 15.64 -2.74
C GLY A 294 -19.78 16.11 -1.28
N TYR A 295 -19.54 15.22 -0.31
CA TYR A 295 -19.58 15.58 1.11
C TYR A 295 -18.51 16.61 1.52
N VAL A 296 -17.40 16.74 0.78
CA VAL A 296 -16.39 17.78 1.02
C VAL A 296 -16.92 19.13 0.57
N LEU A 297 -17.55 19.18 -0.61
CA LEU A 297 -18.18 20.40 -1.14
C LEU A 297 -19.26 20.89 -0.18
N ASN A 298 -20.17 20.00 0.23
CA ASN A 298 -21.25 20.32 1.16
C ASN A 298 -20.74 20.82 2.53
N PHE A 299 -19.58 20.34 2.98
CA PHE A 299 -18.98 20.81 4.22
C PHE A 299 -18.63 22.31 4.14
N TYR A 300 -18.09 22.77 3.02
CA TYR A 300 -17.73 24.18 2.80
C TYR A 300 -18.92 25.11 2.55
N GLU A 301 -20.05 24.60 2.04
CA GLU A 301 -21.28 25.40 1.86
C GLU A 301 -21.79 26.01 3.18
N SER A 302 -21.46 25.40 4.31
CA SER A 302 -21.83 25.89 5.65
C SER A 302 -20.96 27.04 6.18
N PHE A 303 -19.90 27.43 5.47
CA PHE A 303 -18.95 28.44 5.96
C PHE A 303 -19.43 29.85 5.62
N SER A 304 -19.47 30.72 6.62
CA SER A 304 -19.55 32.17 6.39
C SER A 304 -18.17 32.71 6.02
N VAL A 305 -18.12 33.61 5.04
CA VAL A 305 -16.95 34.47 4.82
C VAL A 305 -16.73 35.27 6.10
N GLY A 306 -15.50 35.31 6.61
CA GLY A 306 -15.21 35.81 7.95
C GLY A 306 -15.67 37.25 8.20
N GLU A 307 -16.85 37.40 8.79
CA GLU A 307 -17.30 38.62 9.44
C GLU A 307 -17.14 38.46 10.96
N LEU A 308 -16.41 39.38 11.59
CA LEU A 308 -16.16 39.36 13.03
C LEU A 308 -17.47 39.69 13.77
N ASN A 309 -18.04 38.70 14.46
CA ASN A 309 -19.09 38.98 15.44
C ASN A 309 -18.44 39.63 16.69
N GLN A 310 -18.54 40.96 16.78
CA GLN A 310 -17.82 41.79 17.77
C GLN A 310 -18.15 41.40 19.22
N ASP A 311 -19.31 40.80 19.48
CA ASP A 311 -19.78 40.54 20.84
C ASP A 311 -19.43 39.14 21.36
N LEU A 312 -18.91 38.23 20.50
CA LEU A 312 -18.58 36.83 20.82
C LEU A 312 -19.70 36.06 21.56
N THR A 313 -20.96 36.51 21.44
CA THR A 313 -22.10 36.06 22.25
C THR A 313 -22.40 34.58 22.05
N CYS A 314 -22.18 34.07 20.83
CA CYS A 314 -22.28 32.66 20.47
C CYS A 314 -21.29 31.74 21.18
N CYS A 315 -20.09 32.22 21.55
CA CYS A 315 -19.05 31.44 22.22
C CYS A 315 -19.17 31.46 23.76
N ARG A 316 -19.94 32.41 24.31
CA ARG A 316 -20.09 32.60 25.77
C ARG A 316 -21.28 31.86 26.38
N ASN A 317 -22.30 31.55 25.58
CA ASN A 317 -23.45 30.75 26.01
C ASN A 317 -23.30 29.29 25.52
N LYS A 318 -22.52 28.46 26.25
CA LYS A 318 -22.63 27.01 26.09
C LYS A 318 -23.98 26.57 26.64
N THR A 319 -25.02 26.57 25.81
CA THR A 319 -26.26 25.83 26.13
C THR A 319 -25.87 24.37 26.30
N GLN A 320 -26.26 23.78 27.42
CA GLN A 320 -25.93 22.41 27.82
C GLN A 320 -26.17 21.43 26.67
N LEU A 321 -25.10 20.82 26.16
CA LEU A 321 -25.20 19.63 25.32
C LEU A 321 -25.94 18.58 26.13
N GLU A 322 -27.17 18.27 25.71
CA GLU A 322 -27.97 17.20 26.30
C GLU A 322 -27.17 15.91 26.32
N LYS A 323 -27.23 15.24 27.48
CA LYS A 323 -26.50 14.02 27.79
C LYS A 323 -26.84 12.93 26.76
N LEU A 324 -25.95 12.72 25.78
CA LEU A 324 -25.86 11.43 25.08
C LEU A 324 -25.21 10.43 26.05
N SER A 325 -26.03 9.88 26.95
CA SER A 325 -25.67 8.73 27.77
C SER A 325 -25.59 7.51 26.85
N TYR A 326 -24.39 6.98 26.68
CA TYR A 326 -24.18 5.64 26.16
C TYR A 326 -24.62 4.65 27.24
N SER A 327 -25.81 4.07 27.12
CA SER A 327 -26.26 2.99 28.00
C SER A 327 -25.95 1.65 27.34
N GLU A 328 -24.96 0.95 27.88
CA GLU A 328 -24.82 -0.49 27.71
C GLU A 328 -25.93 -1.17 28.52
N THR A 329 -26.89 -1.84 27.88
CA THR A 329 -27.70 -2.89 28.52
C THR A 329 -28.26 -3.86 27.48
N GLU A 330 -27.81 -5.11 27.55
CA GLU A 330 -28.50 -6.30 27.09
C GLU A 330 -29.79 -6.51 27.91
N SER A 331 -30.92 -6.85 27.28
CA SER A 331 -31.87 -7.89 27.73
C SER A 331 -33.12 -7.94 26.85
N ALA A 332 -33.69 -9.15 26.76
CA ALA A 332 -34.64 -9.66 25.79
C ALA A 332 -36.15 -9.40 26.06
N SER A 333 -36.96 -9.75 25.04
CA SER A 333 -38.41 -10.08 25.04
C SER A 333 -39.40 -8.91 25.21
N SER A 334 -40.60 -8.86 24.61
CA SER A 334 -41.34 -9.62 23.58
C SER A 334 -42.67 -8.88 23.37
N ASP A 335 -43.17 -8.80 22.13
CA ASP A 335 -44.58 -8.65 21.69
C ASP A 335 -45.39 -7.41 22.16
N SER A 336 -46.27 -6.77 21.37
CA SER A 336 -46.71 -6.89 19.97
C SER A 336 -47.59 -5.66 19.62
N ASP A 337 -47.62 -5.32 18.33
CA ASP A 337 -48.70 -4.64 17.56
C ASP A 337 -49.15 -3.21 17.90
N ALA A 338 -49.40 -2.29 16.96
CA ALA A 338 -49.21 -2.18 15.52
C ALA A 338 -49.60 -0.74 15.12
N CYS A 339 -48.85 -0.07 14.23
CA CYS A 339 -49.40 0.61 13.05
C CYS A 339 -48.30 1.19 12.16
N SER A 340 -48.37 0.78 10.90
CA SER A 340 -47.44 0.90 9.80
C SER A 340 -47.48 2.26 9.10
N LYS A 341 -46.29 2.80 8.77
CA LYS A 341 -45.99 3.49 7.50
C LYS A 341 -44.48 3.43 7.24
N THR A 342 -44.17 2.82 6.11
CA THR A 342 -42.90 2.30 5.63
C THR A 342 -41.87 3.38 5.31
N PHE A 343 -40.75 3.36 6.04
CA PHE A 343 -39.43 3.80 5.55
C PHE A 343 -38.59 2.53 5.51
N GLU A 344 -38.25 2.06 4.30
CA GLU A 344 -37.28 0.98 4.13
C GLU A 344 -35.91 1.45 4.66
N LYS A 345 -35.53 0.86 5.80
CA LYS A 345 -34.17 0.86 6.31
C LYS A 345 -33.43 -0.24 5.58
N ASP A 346 -32.58 0.12 4.62
CA ASP A 346 -31.49 -0.74 4.20
C ASP A 346 -30.46 -0.78 5.33
N PHE A 347 -30.67 -1.70 6.28
CA PHE A 347 -29.60 -2.24 7.10
C PHE A 347 -28.66 -2.99 6.16
N ILE A 348 -27.52 -2.39 5.84
CA ILE A 348 -26.43 -3.09 5.18
C ILE A 348 -25.84 -4.04 6.23
N ASP A 349 -26.11 -5.33 6.06
CA ASP A 349 -25.43 -6.41 6.77
C ASP A 349 -23.92 -6.24 6.60
N PHE A 350 -23.25 -5.98 7.72
CA PHE A 350 -21.81 -6.11 7.87
C PHE A 350 -21.48 -7.60 8.06
N ASP A 351 -21.64 -8.39 7.00
CA ASP A 351 -21.19 -9.78 6.97
C ASP A 351 -20.13 -9.98 5.88
N ASN A 352 -18.91 -10.23 6.35
CA ASN A 352 -17.81 -10.93 5.68
C ASN A 352 -17.51 -10.53 4.22
N ASP A 353 -16.91 -9.36 4.04
CA ASP A 353 -16.03 -9.14 2.90
C ASP A 353 -14.75 -9.97 3.12
N SER A 354 -14.63 -11.05 2.35
CA SER A 354 -13.45 -11.88 2.30
C SER A 354 -12.24 -11.05 1.84
N ASP A 355 -11.46 -10.67 2.84
CA ASP A 355 -10.09 -10.23 2.71
C ASP A 355 -9.33 -11.22 1.82
N PHE A 356 -8.88 -10.75 0.66
CA PHE A 356 -7.62 -11.25 0.14
C PHE A 356 -6.54 -10.77 1.10
N SER A 357 -6.34 -11.54 2.17
CA SER A 357 -5.26 -11.36 3.12
C SER A 357 -3.95 -11.27 2.33
N ASP A 358 -3.01 -10.42 2.76
CA ASP A 358 -1.70 -10.27 2.12
C ASP A 358 -0.93 -11.61 2.02
N SER A 359 -1.35 -12.68 2.70
CA SER A 359 -0.87 -14.05 2.52
C SER A 359 -1.29 -14.74 1.21
N GLU A 360 -2.32 -14.26 0.50
CA GLU A 360 -2.67 -14.79 -0.83
C GLU A 360 -1.81 -14.20 -1.95
N ILE A 361 -0.95 -13.22 -1.63
CA ILE A 361 -0.09 -12.53 -2.58
C ILE A 361 1.31 -13.17 -2.68
N GLU A 362 1.75 -13.93 -1.66
CA GLU A 362 2.92 -14.80 -1.83
C GLU A 362 2.69 -15.88 -2.91
N LYS A 363 1.42 -16.18 -3.22
CA LYS A 363 1.03 -17.12 -4.29
C LYS A 363 1.13 -16.52 -5.71
N LEU A 364 1.37 -15.21 -5.86
CA LEU A 364 1.38 -14.51 -7.15
C LEU A 364 2.77 -14.23 -7.72
N GLU A 365 3.87 -14.65 -7.05
CA GLU A 365 5.20 -14.73 -7.68
C GLU A 365 5.40 -16.04 -8.49
N PHE A 366 4.37 -16.89 -8.61
CA PHE A 366 4.44 -18.21 -9.27
C PHE A 366 3.75 -18.29 -10.65
N LEU A 367 3.10 -17.21 -11.12
CA LEU A 367 2.35 -17.20 -12.38
C LEU A 367 3.14 -16.63 -13.55
N ASP A 368 4.26 -17.26 -13.91
CA ASP A 368 4.95 -16.94 -15.17
C ASP A 368 5.13 -18.13 -16.12
N THR A 369 4.50 -19.28 -15.84
CA THR A 369 4.62 -20.41 -16.79
C THR A 369 3.45 -21.38 -16.77
N ILE A 370 2.23 -20.93 -17.11
CA ILE A 370 1.18 -21.86 -17.57
C ILE A 370 0.39 -21.22 -18.71
N LEU A 371 0.64 -21.70 -19.93
CA LEU A 371 -0.27 -21.99 -21.06
C LEU A 371 0.63 -22.67 -22.12
N THR A 372 0.45 -23.95 -22.49
CA THR A 372 -0.57 -24.42 -23.46
C THR A 372 -0.78 -25.96 -23.42
N ASP A 373 -2.06 -26.40 -23.48
CA ASP A 373 -2.70 -27.48 -24.30
C ASP A 373 -2.00 -28.86 -24.53
N ASP A 374 -2.64 -30.03 -24.62
CA ASP A 374 -4.03 -30.52 -24.45
C ASP A 374 -4.04 -32.08 -24.50
N ASN A 375 -5.01 -32.71 -23.80
CA ASN A 375 -5.68 -34.02 -24.00
C ASN A 375 -4.97 -35.42 -24.13
N GLN A 376 -5.37 -36.31 -23.18
CA GLN A 376 -6.04 -37.64 -23.32
C GLN A 376 -5.31 -39.02 -23.14
N LYS A 377 -5.80 -39.72 -22.08
CA LYS A 377 -6.35 -41.10 -21.98
C LYS A 377 -5.50 -42.34 -21.58
N VAL A 378 -5.85 -42.85 -20.38
CA VAL A 378 -6.22 -44.23 -19.94
C VAL A 378 -5.23 -45.41 -20.12
N PHE A 379 -4.75 -46.01 -19.02
CA PHE A 379 -5.20 -47.31 -18.46
C PHE A 379 -4.39 -47.73 -17.21
N SER A 380 -5.09 -48.46 -16.34
CA SER A 380 -4.76 -48.98 -15.02
C SER A 380 -3.55 -49.91 -14.92
N THR A 381 -2.78 -49.77 -13.83
CA THR A 381 -2.36 -50.86 -12.90
C THR A 381 -1.87 -50.16 -11.63
N ASP A 382 -2.56 -50.35 -10.50
CA ASP A 382 -2.35 -49.53 -9.30
C ASP A 382 -0.89 -49.56 -8.81
N PRO A 383 -0.17 -48.42 -8.86
CA PRO A 383 1.09 -48.26 -8.16
C PRO A 383 0.81 -47.94 -6.69
N LEU A 384 1.79 -48.21 -5.81
CA LEU A 384 1.81 -47.67 -4.45
C LEU A 384 1.43 -46.17 -4.47
N PRO A 385 0.59 -45.66 -3.53
CA PRO A 385 0.15 -44.26 -3.51
C PRO A 385 1.29 -43.24 -3.61
N SER A 386 2.42 -43.54 -2.95
CA SER A 386 3.65 -42.76 -3.01
C SER A 386 4.29 -42.73 -4.40
N LYS A 387 4.27 -43.86 -5.12
CA LYS A 387 4.79 -43.97 -6.49
C LYS A 387 3.91 -43.19 -7.46
N LEU A 388 2.59 -43.29 -7.31
CA LEU A 388 1.65 -42.49 -8.10
C LEU A 388 1.81 -40.99 -7.83
N ALA A 389 2.00 -40.59 -6.57
CA ALA A 389 2.29 -39.20 -6.21
C ALA A 389 3.59 -38.71 -6.87
N PHE A 390 4.65 -39.52 -6.76
CA PHE A 390 5.94 -39.22 -7.36
C PHE A 390 5.87 -39.10 -8.89
N ASP A 391 5.24 -40.06 -9.57
CA ASP A 391 5.13 -40.08 -11.03
C ASP A 391 4.28 -38.91 -11.54
N ASN A 392 3.20 -38.53 -10.85
CA ASN A 392 2.39 -37.37 -11.22
C ASN A 392 3.15 -36.06 -11.05
N VAL A 393 3.86 -35.90 -9.94
CA VAL A 393 4.64 -34.69 -9.66
C VAL A 393 5.84 -34.58 -10.60
N LEU A 394 6.47 -35.71 -10.95
CA LEU A 394 7.58 -35.75 -11.89
C LEU A 394 7.22 -35.15 -13.26
N LEU A 395 5.97 -35.35 -13.72
CA LEU A 395 5.49 -34.77 -14.99
C LEU A 395 5.55 -33.24 -14.99
N GLU A 396 5.44 -32.60 -13.82
CA GLU A 396 5.52 -31.13 -13.69
C GLU A 396 6.93 -30.58 -13.96
N PHE A 397 7.94 -31.46 -13.98
CA PHE A 397 9.35 -31.09 -14.14
C PHE A 397 9.97 -31.51 -15.48
N LEU A 398 9.23 -32.24 -16.31
CA LEU A 398 9.62 -32.52 -17.70
C LEU A 398 9.61 -31.21 -18.51
N ASP A 399 10.53 -31.06 -19.47
CA ASP A 399 10.73 -29.86 -20.29
C ASP A 399 11.14 -28.59 -19.50
N THR A 400 11.57 -28.74 -18.24
CA THR A 400 12.11 -27.64 -17.42
C THR A 400 13.65 -27.62 -17.46
N PRO A 401 14.31 -26.48 -17.17
CA PRO A 401 15.77 -26.43 -17.05
C PRO A 401 16.35 -27.36 -15.97
N ALA A 402 15.51 -27.94 -15.11
CA ALA A 402 15.87 -28.85 -14.04
C ALA A 402 15.63 -30.34 -14.40
N GLU A 403 15.08 -30.63 -15.58
CA GLU A 403 14.67 -31.96 -16.01
C GLU A 403 15.80 -32.99 -15.87
N GLU A 404 17.00 -32.70 -16.36
CA GLU A 404 18.14 -33.62 -16.32
C GLU A 404 18.50 -34.04 -14.88
N GLN A 405 18.48 -33.09 -13.94
CA GLN A 405 18.78 -33.34 -12.53
C GLN A 405 17.66 -34.12 -11.84
N ILE A 406 16.42 -33.91 -12.26
CA ILE A 406 15.24 -34.57 -11.70
C ILE A 406 15.08 -35.99 -12.26
N LEU A 407 15.40 -36.21 -13.53
CA LEU A 407 15.49 -37.55 -14.11
C LEU A 407 16.62 -38.36 -13.45
N TYR A 408 17.77 -37.74 -13.17
CA TYR A 408 18.82 -38.36 -12.37
C TYR A 408 18.33 -38.72 -10.95
N PHE A 409 17.62 -37.79 -10.29
CA PHE A 409 17.06 -38.07 -8.96
C PHE A 409 15.99 -39.17 -8.99
N LYS A 410 15.17 -39.23 -10.04
CA LYS A 410 14.24 -40.35 -10.29
C LYS A 410 14.96 -41.68 -10.33
N GLU A 411 16.08 -41.78 -11.06
CA GLU A 411 16.86 -43.01 -11.09
C GLU A 411 17.37 -43.42 -9.70
N LEU A 412 17.78 -42.45 -8.87
CA LEU A 412 18.19 -42.70 -7.48
C LEU A 412 17.03 -43.19 -6.61
N ILE A 413 15.86 -42.57 -6.70
CA ILE A 413 14.65 -42.98 -5.98
C ILE A 413 14.24 -44.40 -6.41
N LEU A 414 14.26 -44.71 -7.70
CA LEU A 414 13.91 -46.04 -8.21
C LEU A 414 14.88 -47.14 -7.75
N LYS A 415 16.16 -46.81 -7.51
CA LYS A 415 17.15 -47.74 -6.94
C LYS A 415 16.84 -48.13 -5.50
N ASN A 416 16.23 -47.24 -4.71
CA ASN A 416 15.84 -47.52 -3.34
C ASN A 416 14.55 -46.78 -2.96
N PHE A 417 13.42 -47.29 -3.47
CA PHE A 417 12.13 -46.64 -3.34
C PHE A 417 11.58 -46.65 -1.90
N ASN A 418 12.00 -47.62 -1.08
CA ASN A 418 11.55 -47.75 0.31
C ASN A 418 11.86 -46.51 1.15
N LEU A 419 13.02 -45.89 0.94
CA LEU A 419 13.40 -44.66 1.64
C LEU A 419 12.46 -43.49 1.33
N PHE A 420 12.06 -43.34 0.07
CA PHE A 420 11.09 -42.35 -0.36
C PHE A 420 9.70 -42.68 0.17
N ASN A 421 9.30 -43.96 0.14
CA ASN A 421 8.01 -44.39 0.67
C ASN A 421 7.87 -44.10 2.17
N ASP A 422 8.87 -44.46 2.97
CA ASP A 422 8.86 -44.20 4.42
C ASP A 422 8.76 -42.70 4.73
N TRP A 423 9.48 -41.87 3.97
CA TRP A 423 9.39 -40.42 4.08
C TRP A 423 8.01 -39.89 3.66
N PHE A 424 7.45 -40.42 2.57
CA PHE A 424 6.12 -40.06 2.07
C PHE A 424 5.04 -40.37 3.11
N ASP A 425 5.07 -41.56 3.70
CA ASP A 425 4.12 -41.99 4.72
C ASP A 425 4.21 -41.12 5.99
N GLN A 426 5.43 -40.74 6.40
CA GLN A 426 5.62 -39.79 7.48
C GLN A 426 5.02 -38.41 7.18
N GLN A 427 5.25 -37.88 5.97
CA GLN A 427 4.68 -36.59 5.58
C GLN A 427 3.16 -36.63 5.45
N ALA A 428 2.60 -37.73 4.93
CA ALA A 428 1.17 -37.93 4.85
C ALA A 428 0.51 -37.97 6.24
N SER A 429 1.10 -38.70 7.18
CA SER A 429 0.61 -38.74 8.56
C SER A 429 0.60 -37.35 9.21
N ILE A 430 1.63 -36.53 8.98
CA ILE A 430 1.68 -35.17 9.53
C ILE A 430 0.56 -34.28 8.94
N ILE A 431 0.30 -34.41 7.64
CA ILE A 431 -0.78 -33.67 6.97
C ILE A 431 -2.15 -34.13 7.50
N ASP A 432 -2.33 -35.43 7.72
CA ASP A 432 -3.56 -35.97 8.33
C ASP A 432 -3.73 -35.44 9.76
N ASP A 433 -2.68 -35.40 10.58
CA ASP A 433 -2.71 -34.85 11.94
C ASP A 433 -3.04 -33.35 11.95
N ILE A 434 -2.49 -32.58 11.00
CA ILE A 434 -2.87 -31.17 10.81
C ILE A 434 -4.35 -31.07 10.48
N GLY A 435 -4.84 -31.94 9.58
CA GLY A 435 -6.24 -32.10 9.25
C GLY A 435 -7.13 -32.33 10.47
N LEU A 436 -6.82 -33.35 11.25
CA LEU A 436 -7.55 -33.73 12.47
C LEU A 436 -7.61 -32.59 13.50
N ASN A 437 -6.55 -31.79 13.60
CA ASN A 437 -6.49 -30.64 14.51
C ASN A 437 -7.24 -29.39 14.01
N CYS A 438 -7.64 -29.35 12.74
CA CYS A 438 -8.28 -28.18 12.12
C CYS A 438 -9.74 -28.41 11.81
N PHE A 439 -10.14 -29.63 11.46
CA PHE A 439 -11.50 -29.92 11.01
C PHE A 439 -12.33 -30.58 12.11
N PRO A 440 -13.56 -30.09 12.37
CA PRO A 440 -14.46 -30.72 13.32
C PRO A 440 -14.96 -32.08 12.78
N GLU A 441 -15.23 -33.03 13.67
CA GLU A 441 -15.84 -34.33 13.32
C GLU A 441 -17.26 -34.18 12.76
N ASP A 442 -17.94 -33.10 13.14
CA ASP A 442 -19.32 -32.79 12.76
C ASP A 442 -19.36 -31.92 11.49
N LYS A 443 -20.01 -32.44 10.45
CA LYS A 443 -20.08 -31.81 9.11
C LYS A 443 -20.75 -30.44 9.14
N ASP A 444 -21.73 -30.26 10.02
CA ASP A 444 -22.51 -29.02 10.12
C ASP A 444 -21.73 -27.88 10.79
N LYS A 445 -20.54 -28.16 11.32
CA LYS A 445 -19.64 -27.18 11.94
C LYS A 445 -18.48 -26.77 11.02
N TYR A 446 -18.41 -27.31 9.81
CA TYR A 446 -17.39 -26.90 8.84
C TYR A 446 -17.56 -25.43 8.46
N THR A 447 -16.49 -24.66 8.53
CA THR A 447 -16.50 -23.23 8.18
C THR A 447 -15.21 -22.87 7.46
N GLN A 448 -15.21 -21.73 6.76
CA GLN A 448 -14.02 -21.20 6.10
C GLN A 448 -12.84 -21.00 7.07
N LYS A 449 -13.11 -20.74 8.35
CA LYS A 449 -12.10 -20.61 9.41
C LYS A 449 -11.27 -21.88 9.59
N HIS A 450 -11.89 -23.07 9.54
CA HIS A 450 -11.21 -24.36 9.68
C HIS A 450 -10.27 -24.64 8.50
N ARG A 451 -10.72 -24.31 7.28
CA ARG A 451 -9.90 -24.38 6.08
C ARG A 451 -8.69 -23.44 6.18
N ASN A 452 -8.90 -22.21 6.64
CA ASN A 452 -7.82 -21.24 6.82
C ASN A 452 -6.81 -21.70 7.89
N ASP A 453 -7.27 -22.28 9.00
CA ASP A 453 -6.40 -22.82 10.05
C ASP A 453 -5.54 -23.99 9.54
N PHE A 454 -6.11 -24.89 8.73
CA PHE A 454 -5.36 -25.94 8.05
C PHE A 454 -4.24 -25.37 7.18
N PHE A 455 -4.53 -24.40 6.32
CA PHE A 455 -3.52 -23.80 5.45
C PHE A 455 -2.43 -23.09 6.25
N ILE A 456 -2.75 -22.45 7.38
CA ILE A 456 -1.77 -21.81 8.25
C ILE A 456 -0.83 -22.87 8.84
N LYS A 457 -1.37 -23.97 9.38
CA LYS A 457 -0.57 -25.04 9.99
C LYS A 457 0.24 -25.83 8.96
N PHE A 458 -0.32 -26.08 7.78
CA PHE A 458 0.38 -26.72 6.66
C PHE A 458 1.56 -25.89 6.16
N ASN A 459 1.37 -24.58 5.95
CA ASN A 459 2.48 -23.69 5.56
C ASN A 459 3.52 -23.55 6.67
N LYS A 460 3.12 -23.58 7.94
CA LYS A 460 4.06 -23.63 9.07
C LYS A 460 4.91 -24.91 9.03
N HIS A 461 4.33 -26.06 8.65
CA HIS A 461 5.05 -27.32 8.51
C HIS A 461 6.08 -27.28 7.38
N ILE A 462 5.71 -26.82 6.18
CA ILE A 462 6.63 -26.70 5.03
C ILE A 462 7.85 -25.82 5.36
N ASN A 463 7.65 -24.79 6.18
CA ASN A 463 8.71 -23.87 6.58
C ASN A 463 9.38 -24.23 7.92
N SER A 464 9.09 -25.42 8.46
CA SER A 464 9.65 -25.87 9.74
C SER A 464 11.06 -26.47 9.57
N GLU A 465 11.87 -26.33 10.62
CA GLU A 465 13.17 -27.02 10.72
C GLU A 465 13.00 -28.54 10.69
N GLU A 466 11.84 -29.05 11.11
CA GLU A 466 11.51 -30.49 11.11
C GLU A 466 11.37 -31.03 9.67
N TYR A 467 10.62 -30.32 8.81
CA TYR A 467 10.50 -30.68 7.39
C TYR A 467 11.84 -30.54 6.66
N GLU A 468 12.56 -29.45 6.90
CA GLU A 468 13.88 -29.21 6.32
C GLU A 468 14.85 -30.33 6.71
N CYS A 469 14.87 -30.72 7.99
CA CYS A 469 15.68 -31.82 8.50
C CYS A 469 15.30 -33.15 7.85
N SER A 470 14.01 -33.52 7.85
CA SER A 470 13.50 -34.77 7.26
C SER A 470 13.90 -34.91 5.78
N THR A 471 13.68 -33.85 5.01
CA THR A 471 14.00 -33.80 3.58
C THR A 471 15.51 -33.84 3.35
N SER A 472 16.30 -33.14 4.18
CA SER A 472 17.76 -33.17 4.09
C SER A 472 18.34 -34.55 4.39
N VAL A 473 17.75 -35.29 5.34
CA VAL A 473 18.17 -36.65 5.69
C VAL A 473 17.87 -37.60 4.53
N LEU A 474 16.70 -37.46 3.89
CA LEU A 474 16.36 -38.24 2.71
C LEU A 474 17.33 -37.97 1.56
N LEU A 475 17.57 -36.70 1.22
CA LEU A 475 18.49 -36.31 0.14
C LEU A 475 19.91 -36.80 0.39
N LYS A 476 20.41 -36.71 1.63
CA LYS A 476 21.71 -37.27 2.02
C LYS A 476 21.80 -38.79 1.82
N LYS A 477 20.72 -39.53 2.08
CA LYS A 477 20.67 -40.99 1.83
C LYS A 477 20.72 -41.34 0.34
N TYR A 478 20.32 -40.40 -0.53
CA TYR A 478 20.49 -40.49 -1.99
C TYR A 478 21.78 -39.81 -2.49
N GLU A 479 22.72 -39.48 -1.59
CA GLU A 479 24.01 -38.83 -1.91
C GLU A 479 23.89 -37.44 -2.54
N LEU A 480 22.74 -36.76 -2.37
CA LEU A 480 22.51 -35.39 -2.82
C LEU A 480 22.80 -34.39 -1.69
N GLN A 481 23.57 -33.35 -1.98
CA GLN A 481 24.01 -32.35 -0.99
C GLN A 481 23.25 -31.01 -1.08
N GLU A 482 22.43 -30.81 -2.10
CA GLU A 482 21.75 -29.53 -2.35
C GLU A 482 20.39 -29.43 -1.65
N LEU A 483 20.38 -28.78 -0.48
CA LEU A 483 19.19 -28.59 0.35
C LEU A 483 18.13 -27.64 -0.24
N LYS A 484 18.44 -26.95 -1.34
CA LYS A 484 17.51 -26.04 -2.07
C LYS A 484 17.57 -26.24 -3.59
N GLY A 485 18.12 -27.37 -4.03
CA GLY A 485 18.21 -27.77 -5.44
C GLY A 485 16.91 -28.37 -5.97
N PRO A 486 16.88 -28.79 -7.25
CA PRO A 486 15.66 -29.32 -7.87
C PRO A 486 15.05 -30.55 -7.20
N ALA A 487 15.88 -31.43 -6.61
CA ALA A 487 15.40 -32.60 -5.86
C ALA A 487 14.58 -32.19 -4.61
N TYR A 488 15.00 -31.15 -3.90
CA TYR A 488 14.25 -30.60 -2.76
C TYR A 488 12.90 -30.01 -3.22
N ARG A 489 12.89 -29.32 -4.37
CA ARG A 489 11.65 -28.77 -4.96
C ARG A 489 10.68 -29.87 -5.36
N LEU A 490 11.17 -30.95 -5.97
CA LEU A 490 10.36 -32.12 -6.30
C LEU A 490 9.67 -32.70 -5.05
N LEU A 491 10.42 -32.87 -3.95
CA LEU A 491 9.86 -33.36 -2.67
C LEU A 491 8.86 -32.37 -2.06
N THR A 492 9.06 -31.07 -2.24
CA THR A 492 8.08 -30.06 -1.80
C THR A 492 6.79 -30.14 -2.64
N SER A 493 6.88 -30.34 -3.96
CA SER A 493 5.71 -30.56 -4.81
C SER A 493 4.94 -31.83 -4.44
N VAL A 494 5.64 -32.88 -3.97
CA VAL A 494 4.99 -34.09 -3.42
C VAL A 494 4.13 -33.78 -2.18
N LEU A 495 4.53 -32.85 -1.29
CA LEU A 495 3.67 -32.44 -0.16
C LEU A 495 2.36 -31.80 -0.63
N PHE A 496 2.41 -30.92 -1.63
CA PHE A 496 1.21 -30.30 -2.20
C PHE A 496 0.29 -31.34 -2.87
N TYR A 497 0.86 -32.40 -3.45
CA TYR A 497 0.08 -33.53 -3.94
C TYR A 497 -0.66 -34.26 -2.80
N ILE A 498 0.03 -34.53 -1.69
CA ILE A 498 -0.58 -35.18 -0.52
C ILE A 498 -1.69 -34.31 0.07
N GLU A 499 -1.47 -33.01 0.22
CA GLU A 499 -2.45 -32.04 0.68
C GLU A 499 -3.73 -32.05 -0.19
N ARG A 500 -3.57 -32.07 -1.51
CA ARG A 500 -4.69 -32.18 -2.43
C ARG A 500 -5.47 -33.48 -2.23
N LYS A 501 -4.78 -34.61 -2.07
CA LYS A 501 -5.41 -35.92 -1.84
C LYS A 501 -6.14 -36.00 -0.50
N PHE A 502 -5.61 -35.36 0.54
CA PHE A 502 -6.31 -35.18 1.80
C PHE A 502 -7.66 -34.48 1.59
N PHE A 503 -7.70 -33.36 0.86
CA PHE A 503 -8.94 -32.65 0.60
C PHE A 503 -9.93 -33.39 -0.32
N GLU A 504 -9.44 -34.14 -1.31
CA GLU A 504 -10.28 -35.02 -2.14
C GLU A 504 -10.95 -36.10 -1.27
N THR A 505 -10.21 -36.68 -0.32
CA THR A 505 -10.71 -37.69 0.63
C THR A 505 -11.70 -37.09 1.63
N LEU A 506 -11.39 -35.91 2.17
CA LEU A 506 -12.26 -35.15 3.06
C LEU A 506 -13.57 -34.77 2.36
N SER A 507 -13.50 -34.27 1.12
CA SER A 507 -14.69 -33.95 0.32
C SER A 507 -15.59 -35.16 0.09
N SER A 508 -14.97 -36.32 -0.18
CA SER A 508 -15.68 -37.59 -0.37
C SER A 508 -16.36 -38.05 0.93
N HIS A 509 -15.67 -37.96 2.07
CA HIS A 509 -16.24 -38.26 3.40
C HIS A 509 -17.36 -37.30 3.79
N LEU A 510 -17.25 -36.03 3.43
CA LEU A 510 -18.23 -35.00 3.77
C LEU A 510 -19.48 -35.03 2.87
N HIS A 511 -19.50 -35.82 1.78
CA HIS A 511 -20.55 -35.81 0.76
C HIS A 511 -20.80 -34.40 0.19
N LEU A 512 -19.75 -33.57 0.14
CA LEU A 512 -19.83 -32.29 -0.54
C LEU A 512 -20.02 -32.62 -2.02
N THR A 513 -21.16 -32.23 -2.59
CA THR A 513 -21.39 -32.34 -4.03
C THR A 513 -20.24 -31.64 -4.73
N SER A 514 -19.54 -32.36 -5.61
CA SER A 514 -18.61 -31.73 -6.53
C SER A 514 -19.35 -30.55 -7.17
N PRO A 515 -18.82 -29.31 -7.11
CA PRO A 515 -19.41 -28.23 -7.88
C PRO A 515 -19.53 -28.74 -9.32
N GLU A 516 -20.68 -28.47 -9.96
CA GLU A 516 -20.89 -28.86 -11.35
C GLU A 516 -19.61 -28.56 -12.13
N PRO A 517 -19.08 -29.51 -12.90
CA PRO A 517 -17.86 -29.27 -13.66
C PRO A 517 -18.12 -28.02 -14.49
N LEU A 518 -17.39 -26.95 -14.16
CA LEU A 518 -17.45 -25.72 -14.92
C LEU A 518 -17.29 -26.14 -16.39
N PRO A 519 -18.22 -25.75 -17.28
CA PRO A 519 -18.12 -26.12 -18.67
C PRO A 519 -16.70 -25.77 -19.12
N LYS A 520 -15.99 -26.75 -19.68
CA LYS A 520 -14.65 -26.53 -20.25
C LYS A 520 -14.76 -25.25 -21.07
N PRO A 521 -13.96 -24.20 -20.80
CA PRO A 521 -14.03 -23.01 -21.61
C PRO A 521 -13.68 -23.45 -23.03
N SER A 522 -14.68 -23.45 -23.91
CA SER A 522 -14.40 -23.49 -25.32
C SER A 522 -13.55 -22.24 -25.58
N LEU A 523 -12.37 -22.40 -26.18
CA LEU A 523 -11.45 -21.32 -26.54
C LEU A 523 -12.05 -20.31 -27.57
N THR A 524 -13.37 -20.31 -27.74
CA THR A 524 -14.16 -19.50 -28.67
C THR A 524 -15.40 -18.87 -28.04
N GLN A 525 -15.62 -18.96 -26.72
CA GLN A 525 -16.59 -18.08 -26.08
C GLN A 525 -15.95 -16.70 -25.88
N GLU A 526 -16.37 -15.73 -26.69
CA GLU A 526 -16.14 -14.32 -26.37
C GLU A 526 -16.63 -14.09 -24.94
N LEU A 527 -15.69 -13.76 -24.05
CA LEU A 527 -16.01 -13.38 -22.68
C LEU A 527 -17.12 -12.34 -22.70
N ASP A 528 -18.15 -12.58 -21.89
CA ASP A 528 -19.21 -11.61 -21.68
C ASP A 528 -18.61 -10.32 -21.09
N PRO A 529 -19.26 -9.16 -21.27
CA PRO A 529 -18.76 -7.88 -20.78
C PRO A 529 -18.38 -7.88 -19.29
N ALA A 530 -19.12 -8.63 -18.47
CA ALA A 530 -18.84 -8.79 -17.05
C ALA A 530 -17.56 -9.62 -16.80
N GLY A 531 -17.34 -10.72 -17.52
CA GLY A 531 -16.09 -11.48 -17.51
C GLY A 531 -14.88 -10.65 -17.94
N LYS A 532 -15.03 -9.86 -19.02
CA LYS A 532 -14.00 -8.90 -19.47
C LYS A 532 -13.69 -7.85 -18.39
N GLY A 533 -14.72 -7.33 -17.72
CA GLY A 533 -14.58 -6.38 -16.60
C GLY A 533 -13.84 -6.98 -15.41
N LYS A 534 -14.15 -8.23 -15.04
CA LYS A 534 -13.47 -8.96 -13.96
C LYS A 534 -11.99 -9.19 -14.27
N ILE A 535 -11.65 -9.61 -15.49
CA ILE A 535 -10.26 -9.81 -15.91
C ILE A 535 -9.48 -8.49 -15.82
N ARG A 536 -10.02 -7.40 -16.38
CA ARG A 536 -9.38 -6.07 -16.29
C ARG A 536 -9.14 -5.64 -14.85
N TYR A 537 -10.10 -5.85 -13.96
CA TYR A 537 -9.97 -5.53 -12.55
C TYR A 537 -8.87 -6.35 -11.86
N ILE A 538 -8.84 -7.67 -12.06
CA ILE A 538 -7.83 -8.56 -11.48
C ILE A 538 -6.44 -8.20 -12.02
N SER A 539 -6.29 -8.02 -13.33
CA SER A 539 -5.04 -7.63 -13.96
C SER A 539 -4.51 -6.30 -13.43
N GLY A 540 -5.37 -5.28 -13.33
CA GLY A 540 -5.00 -3.99 -12.75
C GLY A 540 -4.53 -4.11 -11.29
N TYR A 541 -5.19 -4.96 -10.50
CA TYR A 541 -4.77 -5.25 -9.11
C TYR A 541 -3.38 -5.90 -9.05
N VAL A 542 -3.14 -6.93 -9.86
CA VAL A 542 -1.86 -7.64 -9.93
C VAL A 542 -0.74 -6.68 -10.35
N ILE A 543 -0.96 -5.91 -11.42
CA ILE A 543 0.01 -4.90 -11.89
C ILE A 543 0.31 -3.88 -10.79
N ALA A 544 -0.71 -3.38 -10.08
CA ALA A 544 -0.51 -2.43 -9.00
C ALA A 544 0.35 -3.00 -7.85
N LYS A 545 0.17 -4.29 -7.48
CA LYS A 545 0.98 -4.93 -6.44
C LYS A 545 2.41 -5.23 -6.92
N LEU A 546 2.59 -5.69 -8.16
CA LEU A 546 3.92 -5.87 -8.77
C LEU A 546 4.69 -4.55 -8.79
N LYS A 547 4.04 -3.45 -9.18
CA LYS A 547 4.63 -2.10 -9.14
C LYS A 547 5.01 -1.68 -7.72
N HIS A 548 4.19 -2.02 -6.72
CA HIS A 548 4.53 -1.75 -5.33
C HIS A 548 5.80 -2.49 -4.90
N ASN A 549 5.86 -3.81 -5.12
CA ASN A 549 7.00 -4.65 -4.77
C ASN A 549 8.28 -4.19 -5.49
N LEU A 550 8.16 -3.91 -6.79
CA LEU A 550 9.26 -3.44 -7.60
C LEU A 550 9.77 -2.06 -7.15
N SER A 551 8.87 -1.17 -6.73
CA SER A 551 9.25 0.13 -6.15
C SER A 551 10.10 -0.05 -4.90
N GLN A 552 9.77 -1.00 -4.02
CA GLN A 552 10.58 -1.29 -2.83
C GLN A 552 11.94 -1.89 -3.19
N LYS A 553 11.98 -2.83 -4.15
CA LYS A 553 13.24 -3.40 -4.67
C LYS A 553 14.15 -2.31 -5.25
N ILE A 554 13.61 -1.41 -6.07
CA ILE A 554 14.35 -0.25 -6.63
C ILE A 554 14.93 0.61 -5.50
N ARG A 555 14.09 1.06 -4.55
CA ARG A 555 14.52 1.94 -3.44
C ARG A 555 15.63 1.31 -2.60
N ASN A 556 15.54 0.01 -2.34
CA ASN A 556 16.56 -0.72 -1.59
C ASN A 556 17.87 -0.93 -2.38
N SER A 557 17.80 -0.91 -3.71
CA SER A 557 18.96 -1.02 -4.59
C SER A 557 19.64 0.32 -4.91
N LEU A 558 18.99 1.46 -4.62
CA LEU A 558 19.62 2.78 -4.76
C LEU A 558 20.87 2.86 -3.87
N PHE A 559 21.97 3.36 -4.44
CA PHE A 559 23.28 3.49 -3.80
C PHE A 559 23.89 2.19 -3.23
N ALA A 560 23.32 1.02 -3.54
CA ALA A 560 23.90 -0.26 -3.13
C ALA A 560 25.09 -0.62 -4.01
N LYS A 561 26.20 -1.03 -3.39
CA LYS A 561 27.46 -1.34 -4.08
C LYS A 561 27.27 -2.51 -5.06
N GLY A 562 27.68 -2.34 -6.32
CA GLY A 562 27.64 -3.37 -7.36
C GLY A 562 26.25 -3.68 -7.96
N LYS A 563 25.20 -2.95 -7.57
CA LYS A 563 23.81 -3.20 -8.03
C LYS A 563 23.34 -2.31 -9.19
N GLU A 564 24.23 -1.60 -9.88
CA GLU A 564 23.83 -0.67 -10.95
C GLU A 564 23.14 -1.36 -12.13
N LYS A 565 23.61 -2.56 -12.51
CA LYS A 565 22.98 -3.36 -13.58
C LYS A 565 21.61 -3.88 -13.16
N GLU A 566 21.49 -4.36 -11.91
CA GLU A 566 20.21 -4.79 -11.33
C GLU A 566 19.22 -3.62 -11.26
N LEU A 567 19.68 -2.43 -10.85
CA LEU A 567 18.84 -1.24 -10.79
C LEU A 567 18.28 -0.86 -12.17
N LYS A 568 19.09 -0.94 -13.23
CA LYS A 568 18.63 -0.73 -14.62
C LYS A 568 17.60 -1.76 -15.05
N ASP A 569 17.79 -3.04 -14.72
CA ASP A 569 16.81 -4.10 -15.01
C ASP A 569 15.48 -3.86 -14.28
N LEU A 570 15.54 -3.53 -12.99
CA LEU A 570 14.35 -3.20 -12.20
C LEU A 570 13.60 -1.97 -12.76
N GLN A 571 14.32 -0.97 -13.26
CA GLN A 571 13.72 0.18 -13.94
C GLN A 571 13.04 -0.20 -15.25
N ASN A 572 13.67 -1.06 -16.06
CA ASN A 572 13.07 -1.54 -17.30
C ASN A 572 11.78 -2.32 -17.02
N LYS A 573 11.78 -3.20 -16.02
CA LYS A 573 10.58 -3.89 -15.55
C LYS A 573 9.48 -2.91 -15.10
N MET A 574 9.85 -1.84 -14.40
CA MET A 574 8.90 -0.81 -13.97
C MET A 574 8.29 -0.05 -15.16
N ASN A 575 9.10 0.23 -16.18
CA ASN A 575 8.64 0.88 -17.40
C ASN A 575 7.67 0.00 -18.19
N ILE A 576 7.95 -1.31 -18.30
CA ILE A 576 7.03 -2.28 -18.90
C ILE A 576 5.70 -2.28 -18.14
N LEU A 577 5.71 -2.42 -16.81
CA LEU A 577 4.48 -2.38 -16.01
C LEU A 577 3.74 -1.04 -16.12
N ASN A 578 4.46 0.08 -16.28
CA ASN A 578 3.81 1.37 -16.51
C ASN A 578 3.16 1.46 -17.89
N SER A 579 3.73 0.83 -18.93
CA SER A 579 3.13 0.78 -20.27
C SER A 579 1.87 -0.09 -20.36
N MET A 580 1.71 -1.04 -19.43
CA MET A 580 0.50 -1.86 -19.31
C MET A 580 -0.64 -1.12 -18.60
N CYS A 581 -0.35 0.03 -17.97
CA CYS A 581 -1.34 0.79 -17.22
C CYS A 581 -1.96 1.91 -18.07
N CYS A 582 -3.28 2.04 -18.01
CA CYS A 582 -4.04 3.18 -18.50
C CYS A 582 -4.89 3.79 -17.38
N THR A 583 -5.25 5.07 -17.54
CA THR A 583 -6.24 5.70 -16.64
C THR A 583 -7.64 5.25 -17.01
N PHE A 584 -8.58 5.30 -16.05
CA PHE A 584 -9.99 5.04 -16.36
C PHE A 584 -10.54 5.96 -17.46
N GLY A 585 -10.08 7.22 -17.52
CA GLY A 585 -10.44 8.13 -18.61
C GLY A 585 -9.95 7.64 -19.97
N GLU A 586 -8.67 7.29 -20.07
CA GLU A 586 -8.10 6.71 -21.29
C GLU A 586 -8.80 5.37 -21.65
N LEU A 587 -9.20 4.58 -20.66
CA LEU A 587 -9.97 3.35 -20.88
C LEU A 587 -11.39 3.63 -21.39
N VAL A 588 -12.05 4.68 -20.91
CA VAL A 588 -13.36 5.12 -21.42
C VAL A 588 -13.26 5.58 -22.87
N ASP A 589 -12.17 6.27 -23.22
CA ASP A 589 -11.95 6.77 -24.57
C ASP A 589 -11.65 5.64 -25.58
N VAL A 590 -11.08 4.52 -25.13
CA VAL A 590 -10.66 3.39 -25.97
C VAL A 590 -11.65 2.21 -25.96
N SER A 591 -12.45 2.05 -24.90
CA SER A 591 -13.36 0.92 -24.74
C SER A 591 -14.76 1.23 -25.28
N THR A 592 -15.20 0.47 -26.29
CA THR A 592 -16.57 0.54 -26.84
C THR A 592 -17.61 -0.18 -25.97
N ASP A 593 -17.17 -0.99 -25.00
CA ASP A 593 -18.00 -1.81 -24.13
C ASP A 593 -18.35 -1.08 -22.81
N LYS A 594 -19.54 -0.47 -22.77
CA LYS A 594 -20.04 0.31 -21.62
C LYS A 594 -20.35 -0.56 -20.39
N THR A 595 -20.87 -1.77 -20.58
CA THR A 595 -21.21 -2.68 -19.48
C THR A 595 -19.96 -3.19 -18.77
N SER A 596 -18.87 -3.43 -19.50
CA SER A 596 -17.56 -3.74 -18.90
C SER A 596 -17.02 -2.57 -18.05
N LEU A 597 -17.18 -1.32 -18.52
CA LEU A 597 -16.75 -0.12 -17.79
C LEU A 597 -17.58 0.11 -16.52
N ASP A 598 -18.88 -0.15 -16.56
CA ASP A 598 -19.77 0.00 -15.41
C ASP A 598 -19.53 -1.08 -14.35
N GLU A 599 -19.22 -2.32 -14.74
CA GLU A 599 -18.81 -3.37 -13.81
C GLU A 599 -17.48 -3.04 -13.11
N ILE A 600 -16.53 -2.48 -13.86
CA ILE A 600 -15.27 -1.97 -13.30
C ILE A 600 -15.54 -0.85 -12.28
N LYS A 601 -16.39 0.13 -12.63
CA LYS A 601 -16.79 1.22 -11.70
C LYS A 601 -17.50 0.67 -10.47
N ARG A 602 -18.43 -0.28 -10.63
CA ARG A 602 -19.17 -0.90 -9.52
C ARG A 602 -18.21 -1.55 -8.53
N LYS A 603 -17.24 -2.33 -9.02
CA LYS A 603 -16.23 -2.99 -8.17
C LYS A 603 -15.27 -2.00 -7.53
N GLN A 604 -14.95 -0.88 -8.18
CA GLN A 604 -14.18 0.19 -7.57
C GLN A 604 -14.96 0.93 -6.48
N ASN A 605 -16.24 1.25 -6.70
CA ASN A 605 -17.08 1.97 -5.75
C ASN A 605 -17.41 1.12 -4.51
N GLN A 606 -17.47 -0.21 -4.64
CA GLN A 606 -17.58 -1.12 -3.50
C GLN A 606 -16.33 -1.12 -2.60
N ARG A 607 -15.18 -0.68 -3.12
CA ARG A 607 -13.95 -0.48 -2.34
C ARG A 607 -13.63 1.01 -2.26
N GLU A 608 -14.27 1.72 -1.33
CA GLU A 608 -13.93 3.12 -1.02
C GLU A 608 -12.40 3.26 -0.83
N GLY A 609 -11.66 3.74 -1.83
CA GLY A 609 -10.27 4.17 -1.66
C GLY A 609 -9.21 3.68 -2.65
N THR A 610 -9.50 2.83 -3.64
CA THR A 610 -8.47 2.39 -4.61
C THR A 610 -8.77 2.76 -6.05
N ASN A 611 -8.67 4.05 -6.37
CA ASN A 611 -8.41 4.50 -7.73
C ASN A 611 -6.95 4.18 -8.11
N LYS A 612 -6.68 2.91 -8.46
CA LYS A 612 -5.39 2.48 -9.01
C LYS A 612 -5.57 2.16 -10.49
N TYR A 613 -4.61 2.64 -11.28
CA TYR A 613 -4.45 2.44 -12.72
C TYR A 613 -4.80 1.01 -13.17
N PHE A 614 -5.44 0.90 -14.34
CA PHE A 614 -5.87 -0.37 -14.95
C PHE A 614 -4.82 -0.94 -15.86
#